data_AF-A0AAV0SBJ6-F1
#
_entry.id   AF-A0AAV0SBJ6-F1
#
_cell.length_a   1.000
_cell.length_b   1.000
_cell.length_c   1.000
_cell.angle_alpha   90.00
_cell.angle_beta   90.00
_cell.angle_gamma   90.00
#
_symmetry.space_group_name_H-M   'P 1'
#
loop_
_entity.id
_entity.type
_entity.pdbx_description
1 polymer ?
#
loop_
_entity_poly.entity_id
_entity_poly.type
_entity_poly.pdbx_seq_one_letter_code
_entity_poly.pdbx_strand_id
1 'polypeptide(L)'
;MATNLPKEEVERLFREYEDYDFARTGTNATEKVELNEGPLEQFTHEMEPFLRKQGLPVRLNKGVVELISDFVVCEEGKPLSPESARILRLLGIKMATFKLHLICRWSSDDFELYKEGLDDASDVESA
;
A
#
# COMPACT_ATOMS: atom_id res chain seq x y z
N MET A 1 -10.76 19.97 8.50
CA MET A 1 -11.99 19.24 8.90
C MET A 1 -12.72 20.08 9.94
N ALA A 2 -14.04 20.25 9.83
CA ALA A 2 -14.85 20.90 10.85
C ALA A 2 -15.96 19.92 11.28
N THR A 3 -16.23 19.80 12.58
CA THR A 3 -17.21 18.87 13.13
C THR A 3 -17.78 19.43 14.43
N ASN A 4 -18.99 18.98 14.79
CA ASN A 4 -19.66 19.25 16.06
C ASN A 4 -19.52 18.09 17.06
N LEU A 5 -18.72 17.08 16.74
CA LEU A 5 -18.43 15.97 17.65
C LEU A 5 -17.62 16.45 18.88
N PRO A 6 -17.83 15.80 20.04
CA PRO A 6 -17.05 16.11 21.24
C PRO A 6 -15.58 15.72 21.05
N LYS A 7 -14.70 16.36 21.84
CA LYS A 7 -13.23 16.21 21.75
C LYS A 7 -12.80 14.75 21.79
N GLU A 8 -13.30 14.02 22.77
CA GLU A 8 -12.92 12.63 23.05
C GLU A 8 -13.29 11.71 21.88
N GLU A 9 -14.41 11.99 21.22
CA GLU A 9 -14.87 11.24 20.05
C GLU A 9 -13.96 11.50 18.85
N VAL A 10 -13.59 12.77 18.61
CA VAL A 10 -12.67 13.12 17.50
C VAL A 10 -11.29 12.51 17.73
N GLU A 11 -10.76 12.56 18.95
CA GLU A 11 -9.48 11.94 19.28
C GLU A 11 -9.51 10.42 19.10
N ARG A 12 -10.60 9.76 19.51
CA ARG A 12 -10.78 8.32 19.30
C ARG A 12 -10.81 7.98 17.82
N LEU A 13 -11.61 8.71 17.03
CA LEU A 13 -11.73 8.48 15.60
C LEU A 13 -10.38 8.57 14.89
N PHE A 14 -9.57 9.59 15.17
CA PHE A 14 -8.25 9.73 14.54
C PHE A 14 -7.25 8.66 15.00
N ARG A 15 -7.37 8.17 16.24
CA ARG A 15 -6.50 7.12 16.78
C ARG A 15 -6.83 5.74 16.20
N GLU A 16 -8.11 5.46 16.01
CA GLU A 16 -8.59 4.15 15.52
C GLU A 16 -8.66 4.08 13.99
N TYR A 17 -8.70 5.22 13.30
CA TYR A 17 -8.76 5.24 11.84
C TYR A 17 -7.45 4.72 11.23
N GLU A 18 -7.55 3.54 10.64
CA GLU A 18 -6.51 2.88 9.88
C GLU A 18 -7.14 2.37 8.58
N ASP A 19 -6.59 2.76 7.44
CA ASP A 19 -6.98 2.21 6.14
C ASP A 19 -5.76 1.57 5.48
N TYR A 20 -5.98 0.48 4.77
CA TYR A 20 -4.93 -0.19 4.03
C TYR A 20 -4.85 0.42 2.63
N ASP A 21 -3.67 0.86 2.23
CA ASP A 21 -3.39 1.42 0.91
C ASP A 21 -2.38 0.53 0.16
N PHE A 22 -2.29 0.72 -1.15
CA PHE A 22 -1.28 0.06 -1.96
C PHE A 22 0.08 0.66 -1.65
N ALA A 23 1.03 -0.22 -1.30
CA ALA A 23 2.38 0.22 -1.01
C ALA A 23 3.01 0.87 -2.25
N ARG A 24 3.73 1.97 -2.01
CA ARG A 24 4.39 2.75 -3.06
C ARG A 24 5.79 2.20 -3.28
N THR A 25 6.38 2.55 -4.41
CA THR A 25 7.80 2.33 -4.64
C THR A 25 8.60 2.88 -3.46
N GLY A 26 9.57 2.10 -2.98
CA GLY A 26 10.43 2.48 -1.86
C GLY A 26 9.87 2.15 -0.48
N THR A 27 8.55 1.89 -0.35
CA THR A 27 7.98 1.39 0.90
C THR A 27 8.50 -0.02 1.19
N ASN A 28 8.90 -0.30 2.42
CA ASN A 28 9.31 -1.64 2.83
C ASN A 28 8.09 -2.58 2.84
N ALA A 29 8.21 -3.75 2.21
CA ALA A 29 7.14 -4.74 2.22
C ALA A 29 6.89 -5.25 3.64
N THR A 30 5.61 -5.34 4.03
CA THR A 30 5.20 -5.83 5.36
C THR A 30 5.23 -7.34 5.48
N GLU A 31 5.23 -8.05 4.36
CA GLU A 31 5.25 -9.51 4.28
C GLU A 31 5.89 -9.95 2.96
N LYS A 32 6.29 -11.22 2.90
CA LYS A 32 6.75 -11.85 1.68
C LYS A 32 5.55 -12.22 0.80
N VAL A 33 5.60 -11.84 -0.48
CA VAL A 33 4.61 -12.29 -1.48
C VAL A 33 5.33 -13.05 -2.58
N GLU A 34 4.94 -14.31 -2.75
CA GLU A 34 5.39 -15.19 -3.81
C GLU A 34 4.20 -15.72 -4.61
N LEU A 35 4.40 -15.87 -5.92
CA LEU A 35 3.46 -16.48 -6.83
C LEU A 35 4.05 -17.80 -7.30
N ASN A 36 3.27 -18.87 -7.18
CA ASN A 36 3.69 -20.19 -7.66
C ASN A 36 3.46 -20.32 -9.17
N GLU A 37 4.26 -21.15 -9.83
CA GLU A 37 4.07 -21.55 -11.22
C GLU A 37 2.64 -22.04 -11.47
N GLY A 38 2.08 -21.69 -12.63
CA GLY A 38 0.76 -22.13 -13.05
C GLY A 38 -0.18 -21.00 -13.51
N PRO A 39 -1.46 -21.31 -13.74
CA PRO A 39 -2.42 -20.38 -14.32
C PRO A 39 -2.78 -19.24 -13.34
N LEU A 40 -2.70 -18.00 -13.82
CA LEU A 40 -3.14 -16.78 -13.14
C LEU A 40 -4.54 -16.39 -13.63
N GLU A 41 -5.56 -17.15 -13.19
CA GLU A 41 -6.96 -16.98 -13.63
C GLU A 41 -7.56 -15.63 -13.26
N GLN A 42 -6.98 -14.92 -12.29
CA GLN A 42 -7.37 -13.55 -11.92
C GLN A 42 -7.06 -12.51 -13.00
N PHE A 43 -6.21 -12.85 -13.98
CA PHE A 43 -5.77 -11.92 -15.02
C PHE A 43 -6.35 -12.27 -16.39
N THR A 44 -6.80 -11.26 -17.12
CA THR A 44 -7.29 -11.42 -18.50
C THR A 44 -6.12 -11.57 -19.46
N HIS A 45 -6.36 -12.25 -20.60
CA HIS A 45 -5.36 -12.44 -21.66
C HIS A 45 -4.75 -11.13 -22.19
N GLU A 46 -5.51 -10.03 -22.17
CA GLU A 46 -5.05 -8.70 -22.60
C GLU A 46 -4.00 -8.10 -21.65
N MET A 47 -3.94 -8.55 -20.40
CA MET A 47 -2.96 -8.07 -19.43
C MET A 47 -1.61 -8.79 -19.54
N GLU A 48 -1.52 -9.89 -20.28
CA GLU A 48 -0.29 -10.66 -20.44
C GLU A 48 0.91 -9.80 -20.89
N PRO A 49 0.81 -8.95 -21.93
CA PRO A 49 1.93 -8.11 -22.34
C PRO A 49 2.35 -7.10 -21.26
N PHE A 50 1.39 -6.62 -20.46
CA PHE A 50 1.64 -5.69 -19.37
C PHE A 50 2.36 -6.38 -18.21
N LEU A 51 1.90 -7.56 -17.79
CA LEU A 51 2.52 -8.37 -16.73
C LEU A 51 3.95 -8.74 -17.10
N ARG A 52 4.19 -9.18 -18.34
CA ARG A 52 5.54 -9.45 -18.85
C ARG A 52 6.43 -8.22 -18.80
N LYS A 53 5.91 -7.03 -19.14
CA LYS A 53 6.65 -5.76 -19.04
C LYS A 53 6.99 -5.36 -17.60
N GLN A 54 6.19 -5.77 -16.61
CA GLN A 54 6.51 -5.61 -15.19
C GLN A 54 7.49 -6.68 -14.66
N GLY A 55 8.02 -7.55 -15.52
CA GLY A 55 9.03 -8.55 -15.14
C GLY A 55 8.46 -9.88 -14.65
N LEU A 56 7.14 -10.08 -14.67
CA LEU A 56 6.57 -11.40 -14.38
C LEU A 56 6.91 -12.38 -15.51
N PRO A 57 7.44 -13.57 -15.21
CA PRO A 57 7.70 -14.61 -16.20
C PRO A 57 6.40 -15.28 -16.61
N VAL A 58 5.60 -14.63 -17.46
CA VAL A 58 4.30 -15.12 -17.93
C VAL A 58 4.29 -15.51 -19.40
N ARG A 59 3.39 -16.44 -19.74
CA ARG A 59 3.07 -16.87 -21.09
C ARG A 59 1.56 -16.93 -21.26
N LEU A 60 1.09 -16.67 -22.49
CA LEU A 60 -0.28 -16.97 -22.85
C LEU A 60 -0.43 -18.43 -23.31
N ASN A 61 -1.21 -19.23 -22.59
CA ASN A 61 -1.51 -20.62 -22.92
C ASN A 61 -3.03 -20.78 -23.15
N LYS A 62 -3.43 -20.96 -24.41
CA LYS A 62 -4.85 -21.10 -24.83
C LYS A 62 -5.78 -20.00 -24.29
N GLY A 63 -5.27 -18.77 -24.19
CA GLY A 63 -6.04 -17.62 -23.68
C GLY A 63 -6.00 -17.43 -22.16
N VAL A 64 -5.30 -18.30 -21.43
CA VAL A 64 -5.04 -18.14 -19.99
C VAL A 64 -3.62 -17.62 -19.79
N VAL A 65 -3.45 -16.65 -18.89
CA VAL A 65 -2.13 -16.17 -18.47
C VAL A 65 -1.56 -17.20 -17.50
N GLU A 66 -0.37 -17.72 -17.80
CA GLU A 66 0.30 -18.74 -16.99
C GLU A 66 1.68 -18.24 -16.58
N LEU A 67 2.00 -18.33 -15.30
CA LEU A 67 3.33 -18.08 -14.77
C LEU A 67 4.21 -19.29 -15.08
N ILE A 68 5.37 -19.04 -15.68
CA ILE A 68 6.30 -20.07 -16.21
C ILE A 68 7.17 -20.68 -15.11
N SER A 69 7.35 -19.96 -14.00
CA SER A 69 8.14 -20.40 -12.84
C SER A 69 7.70 -19.62 -11.61
N ASP A 70 7.95 -20.18 -10.42
CA ASP A 70 7.76 -19.45 -9.16
C ASP A 70 8.46 -18.07 -9.22
N PHE A 71 7.76 -17.05 -8.73
CA PHE A 71 8.23 -15.67 -8.76
C PHE A 71 7.97 -14.98 -7.43
N VAL A 72 9.04 -14.47 -6.80
CA VAL A 72 8.94 -13.66 -5.58
C VAL A 72 8.71 -12.21 -5.97
N VAL A 73 7.53 -11.68 -5.64
CA VAL A 73 7.17 -10.29 -5.91
C VAL A 73 7.90 -9.36 -4.94
N CYS A 74 7.90 -9.69 -3.66
CA CYS A 74 8.64 -8.94 -2.64
C CYS A 74 8.98 -9.81 -1.44
N GLU A 75 10.00 -9.38 -0.70
CA GLU A 75 10.45 -9.98 0.56
C GLU A 75 10.14 -9.03 1.71
N GLU A 76 9.72 -9.57 2.84
CA GLU A 76 9.45 -8.80 4.05
C GLU A 76 10.66 -7.92 4.43
N GLY A 77 10.38 -6.66 4.77
CA GLY A 77 11.36 -5.67 5.19
C GLY A 77 12.18 -5.05 4.06
N LYS A 78 12.06 -5.49 2.80
CA LYS A 78 12.79 -4.90 1.67
C LYS A 78 11.97 -3.79 0.98
N PRO A 79 12.61 -2.73 0.46
CA PRO A 79 11.92 -1.68 -0.28
C PRO A 79 11.34 -2.23 -1.59
N LEU A 80 10.09 -1.88 -1.88
CA LEU A 80 9.38 -2.31 -3.07
C LEU A 80 9.91 -1.59 -4.32
N SER A 81 10.20 -2.36 -5.37
CA SER A 81 10.47 -1.79 -6.70
C SER A 81 9.17 -1.25 -7.34
N PRO A 82 9.27 -0.35 -8.33
CA PRO A 82 8.09 0.13 -9.07
C PRO A 82 7.27 -0.99 -9.70
N GLU A 83 7.93 -2.03 -10.20
CA GLU A 83 7.33 -3.21 -10.80
C GLU A 83 6.56 -4.01 -9.73
N SER A 84 7.20 -4.26 -8.59
CA SER A 84 6.62 -5.02 -7.47
C SER A 84 5.38 -4.32 -6.91
N ALA A 85 5.46 -3.00 -6.69
CA ALA A 85 4.33 -2.19 -6.22
C ALA A 85 3.13 -2.25 -7.19
N ARG A 86 3.39 -2.23 -8.50
CA ARG A 86 2.33 -2.39 -9.52
C ARG A 86 1.73 -3.79 -9.50
N ILE A 87 2.56 -4.83 -9.37
CA ILE A 87 2.09 -6.22 -9.30
C ILE A 87 1.22 -6.43 -8.06
N LEU A 88 1.66 -5.97 -6.89
CA LEU A 88 0.87 -6.02 -5.65
C LEU A 88 -0.47 -5.32 -5.81
N ARG A 89 -0.49 -4.16 -6.48
CA ARG A 89 -1.74 -3.45 -6.81
C ARG A 89 -2.67 -4.25 -7.71
N LEU A 90 -2.14 -4.93 -8.74
CA LEU A 90 -2.93 -5.82 -9.60
C LEU A 90 -3.47 -7.04 -8.86
N LEU A 91 -2.71 -7.57 -7.90
CA LEU A 91 -3.12 -8.67 -7.02
C LEU A 91 -4.12 -8.23 -5.93
N GLY A 92 -4.35 -6.91 -5.78
CA GLY A 92 -5.21 -6.38 -4.73
C GLY A 92 -4.59 -6.41 -3.33
N ILE A 93 -3.28 -6.65 -3.23
CA ILE A 93 -2.56 -6.77 -1.96
C ILE A 93 -2.16 -5.37 -1.49
N LYS A 94 -2.68 -4.98 -0.33
CA LYS A 94 -2.42 -3.69 0.31
C LYS A 94 -1.40 -3.87 1.43
N MET A 95 -0.25 -3.22 1.30
CA MET A 95 0.90 -3.34 2.23
C MET A 95 1.31 -2.00 2.85
N ALA A 96 0.53 -0.93 2.62
CA ALA A 96 0.75 0.33 3.30
C ALA A 96 -0.41 0.60 4.25
N THR A 97 -0.08 1.17 5.40
CA THR A 97 -1.05 1.61 6.38
C THR A 97 -1.19 3.12 6.30
N PHE A 98 -2.37 3.62 6.01
CA PHE A 98 -2.71 5.03 6.06
C PHE A 98 -3.34 5.37 7.41
N LYS A 99 -2.71 6.26 8.16
CA LYS A 99 -3.21 6.78 9.45
C LYS A 99 -3.35 8.29 9.39
N LEU A 100 -4.44 8.79 9.97
CA LEU A 100 -4.64 10.23 10.15
C LEU A 100 -4.12 10.64 11.52
N HIS A 101 -3.17 11.57 11.54
CA HIS A 101 -2.68 12.16 12.78
C HIS A 101 -3.39 13.49 13.05
N LEU A 102 -4.06 13.60 14.20
CA LEU A 102 -4.61 14.87 14.67
C LEU A 102 -3.46 15.76 15.16
N ILE A 103 -3.14 16.82 14.41
CA ILE A 103 -2.03 17.73 14.75
C ILE A 103 -2.49 18.77 15.75
N CYS A 104 -3.63 19.40 15.51
CA CYS A 104 -4.20 20.43 16.38
C CYS A 104 -5.73 20.43 16.32
N ARG A 105 -6.34 21.03 17.34
CA ARG A 105 -7.77 21.30 17.41
C ARG A 105 -7.96 22.76 17.83
N TRP A 106 -8.90 23.42 17.16
CA TRP A 106 -9.35 24.76 17.53
C TRP A 106 -10.84 24.72 17.83
N SER A 107 -11.25 25.45 18.86
CA SER A 107 -12.63 25.71 19.25
C SER A 107 -12.81 27.20 19.59
N SER A 108 -14.05 27.64 19.82
CA SER A 108 -14.36 29.04 20.15
C SER A 108 -13.58 29.56 21.36
N ASP A 109 -13.28 28.69 22.31
CA ASP A 109 -12.76 29.06 23.62
C ASP A 109 -11.35 28.50 23.90
N ASP A 110 -10.86 27.62 23.04
CA ASP A 110 -9.64 26.84 23.30
C ASP A 110 -8.92 26.40 22.03
N PHE A 111 -7.61 26.31 22.11
CA PHE A 111 -6.72 25.79 21.06
C PHE A 111 -5.73 24.81 21.67
N GLU A 112 -5.73 23.59 21.16
CA GLU A 112 -4.87 22.50 21.62
C GLU A 112 -4.00 22.01 20.46
N LEU A 113 -2.70 21.87 20.73
CA LEU A 113 -1.71 21.30 19.82
C LEU A 113 -1.31 19.92 20.34
N TYR A 114 -1.55 18.87 19.56
CA TYR A 114 -1.24 17.48 19.93
C TYR A 114 0.12 17.03 19.40
N LYS A 115 0.63 17.66 18.33
CA LYS A 115 1.99 17.48 17.80
C LYS A 115 2.61 18.84 17.52
N GLU A 116 3.75 19.15 18.16
CA GLU A 116 4.60 20.30 17.81
C GLU A 116 5.50 19.92 16.64
N GLY A 117 5.48 20.72 15.57
CA GLY A 117 6.27 20.47 14.36
C GLY A 117 5.66 19.42 13.42
N LEU A 118 6.02 19.52 12.15
CA LEU A 118 5.79 18.49 11.12
C LEU A 118 6.97 17.50 11.09
N ASP A 119 7.69 17.34 12.19
CA ASP A 119 8.93 16.56 12.21
C ASP A 119 8.63 15.07 12.44
N ASP A 120 9.13 14.28 11.48
CA ASP A 120 9.29 12.82 11.45
C ASP A 120 8.02 11.94 11.32
N ALA A 121 7.13 12.32 10.41
CA ALA A 121 6.43 11.32 9.59
C ALA A 121 6.55 11.64 8.08
N SER A 122 7.62 12.34 7.69
CA SER A 122 8.09 12.27 6.31
C SER A 122 8.43 10.82 6.03
N ASP A 123 7.80 10.29 5.00
CA ASP A 123 8.30 9.27 4.10
C ASP A 123 9.65 8.67 4.52
N VAL A 124 9.65 7.35 4.77
CA VAL A 124 10.85 6.51 4.86
C VAL A 124 11.96 7.11 4.00
N GLU A 125 13.03 7.54 4.67
CA GLU A 125 14.16 8.24 4.07
C GLU A 125 14.59 7.55 2.78
N SER A 126 14.52 8.29 1.67
CA SER A 126 15.15 7.91 0.42
C SER A 126 16.64 8.25 0.49
N ALA A 127 17.48 7.22 0.58
CA ALA A 127 18.90 7.27 0.25
C ALA A 127 19.28 6.04 -0.58
#